data_AF-A0A9X1QPZ4-F1
#
_entry.id   AF-A0A9X1QPZ4-F1
#
_cell.length_a   1.000
_cell.length_b   1.000
_cell.length_c   1.000
_cell.angle_alpha   90.00
_cell.angle_beta   90.00
_cell.angle_gamma   90.00
#
_symmetry.space_group_name_H-M   'P 1'
#
loop_
_entity.id
_entity.type
_entity.pdbx_description
1 polymer ?
#
loop_
_entity_poly.entity_id
_entity_poly.type
_entity_poly.pdbx_seq_one_letter_code
_entity_poly.pdbx_strand_id
1 'polypeptide(L)'
;MPFTYAIAWPVLVLVWILGPFVGGGTPKALETLYWVFVLLAVAYGLVTAVKRKNIPLGICSVITLFAWPIELYLIISLFGFN
;
A
#
# COMPACT_ATOMS: atom_id res chain seq x y z
N MET A 1 16.91 -17.57 5.97
CA MET A 1 16.62 -17.33 4.54
C MET A 1 16.50 -15.83 4.29
N PRO A 2 17.51 -15.15 3.71
CA PRO A 2 17.56 -13.69 3.56
C PRO A 2 16.70 -13.10 2.43
N PHE A 3 16.17 -13.93 1.52
CA PHE A 3 15.47 -13.48 0.30
C PHE A 3 14.01 -13.03 0.51
N THR A 4 13.30 -13.59 1.49
CA THR A 4 11.87 -13.29 1.69
C THR A 4 11.65 -11.80 1.97
N TYR A 5 12.56 -11.18 2.72
CA TYR A 5 12.40 -9.81 3.23
C TYR A 5 12.68 -8.71 2.19
N ALA A 6 13.44 -9.01 1.13
CA ALA A 6 13.67 -8.07 0.05
C ALA A 6 12.39 -7.75 -0.73
N ILE A 7 11.40 -8.64 -0.65
CA ILE A 7 10.13 -8.57 -1.37
C ILE A 7 9.14 -7.61 -0.68
N ALA A 8 9.35 -7.26 0.60
CA ALA A 8 8.46 -6.37 1.35
C ALA A 8 8.35 -4.97 0.73
N TRP A 9 9.48 -4.41 0.29
CA TRP A 9 9.53 -3.11 -0.37
C TRP A 9 8.81 -3.10 -1.72
N PRO A 10 9.13 -4.00 -2.68
CA PRO A 10 8.39 -4.13 -3.93
C PRO A 10 6.90 -4.29 -3.71
N VAL A 11 6.47 -5.11 -2.73
CA VAL A 11 5.05 -5.35 -2.46
C VAL A 11 4.34 -4.08 -2.00
N LEU A 12 4.95 -3.31 -1.08
CA LEU A 12 4.39 -2.02 -0.67
C LEU A 12 4.34 -1.03 -1.84
N VAL A 13 5.40 -0.92 -2.64
CA VAL A 13 5.43 -0.05 -3.82
C VAL A 13 4.35 -0.44 -4.84
N LEU A 14 4.13 -1.74 -5.05
CA LEU A 14 3.12 -2.25 -5.97
C LEU A 14 1.71 -1.83 -5.54
N VAL A 15 1.42 -1.82 -4.24
CA VAL A 15 0.14 -1.33 -3.69
C VAL A 15 -0.10 0.14 -4.04
N TRP A 16 0.92 0.98 -3.90
CA TRP A 16 0.87 2.40 -4.23
C TRP A 16 0.73 2.66 -5.74
N ILE A 17 1.37 1.85 -6.58
CA ILE A 17 1.22 1.98 -8.04
C ILE A 17 -0.18 1.57 -8.49
N LEU A 18 -0.76 0.53 -7.87
CA LEU A 18 -2.08 0.02 -8.25
C LEU A 18 -3.25 0.85 -7.68
N GLY A 19 -3.04 1.55 -6.57
CA GLY A 19 -4.06 2.41 -5.92
C GLY A 19 -4.85 3.31 -6.87
N PRO A 20 -4.21 4.16 -7.69
CA PRO A 20 -4.91 5.06 -8.61
C PRO A 20 -5.69 4.36 -9.72
N PHE A 21 -5.42 3.08 -10.00
CA PHE A 21 -6.13 2.30 -11.02
C PHE A 21 -7.35 1.56 -10.47
N VAL A 22 -7.53 1.53 -9.15
CA VAL A 22 -8.67 0.91 -8.47
C VAL A 22 -9.67 2.01 -8.08
N GLY A 23 -10.74 2.16 -8.86
CA GLY A 23 -11.73 3.23 -8.70
C GLY A 23 -13.03 2.99 -9.46
N GLY A 24 -13.84 4.02 -9.66
CA GLY A 24 -15.26 3.94 -10.09
C GLY A 24 -15.60 3.18 -11.40
N GLY A 25 -14.60 2.67 -12.14
CA GLY A 25 -14.78 1.81 -13.31
C GLY A 25 -14.26 0.36 -13.16
N THR A 26 -13.59 0.01 -12.05
CA THR A 26 -13.07 -1.36 -11.84
C THR A 26 -14.14 -2.33 -11.36
N PRO A 27 -14.11 -3.61 -11.79
CA PRO A 27 -14.99 -4.64 -11.24
C PRO A 27 -14.81 -4.76 -9.72
N LYS A 28 -15.92 -4.84 -8.96
CA LYS A 28 -15.90 -4.96 -7.49
C LYS A 28 -15.03 -6.11 -6.97
N ALA A 29 -14.88 -7.18 -7.76
CA ALA A 29 -13.99 -8.29 -7.42
C ALA A 29 -12.50 -7.88 -7.42
N LEU A 30 -12.06 -7.07 -8.37
CA LEU A 30 -10.70 -6.52 -8.43
C LEU A 30 -10.44 -5.52 -7.32
N GLU A 31 -11.43 -4.67 -7.02
CA GLU A 31 -11.36 -3.73 -5.90
C GLU A 31 -11.20 -4.48 -4.56
N THR A 32 -12.01 -5.52 -4.35
CA THR A 32 -11.91 -6.36 -3.14
C THR A 32 -10.55 -7.07 -3.06
N LEU A 33 -10.06 -7.63 -4.18
CA LEU A 33 -8.73 -8.25 -4.25
C LEU A 33 -7.61 -7.26 -3.92
N TYR A 34 -7.71 -6.02 -4.39
CA TYR A 34 -6.76 -4.96 -4.08
C TYR A 34 -6.74 -4.66 -2.58
N TRP A 35 -7.90 -4.48 -1.94
CA TRP A 35 -7.97 -4.23 -0.49
C TRP A 35 -7.42 -5.40 0.34
N VAL A 36 -7.70 -6.64 -0.08
CA VAL A 36 -7.10 -7.83 0.56
C VAL A 36 -5.59 -7.82 0.38
N PHE A 37 -5.08 -7.46 -0.79
CA PHE A 37 -3.65 -7.37 -1.07
C PHE A 37 -2.98 -6.27 -0.25
N VAL A 38 -3.61 -5.10 -0.08
CA VAL A 38 -3.15 -4.00 0.79
C VAL A 38 -2.98 -4.51 2.23
N LEU A 39 -3.99 -5.18 2.78
CA LEU A 39 -3.93 -5.72 4.15
C LEU A 39 -2.80 -6.75 4.31
N LEU A 40 -2.65 -7.66 3.34
CA LEU A 40 -1.57 -8.65 3.34
C LEU A 40 -0.19 -7.99 3.24
N ALA A 41 -0.04 -6.98 2.37
CA ALA A 41 1.19 -6.22 2.19
C ALA A 41 1.60 -5.49 3.48
N VAL A 42 0.64 -4.83 4.14
CA VAL A 42 0.85 -4.13 5.41
C VAL A 42 1.23 -5.09 6.52
N ALA A 43 0.50 -6.20 6.67
CA ALA A 43 0.81 -7.23 7.67
C ALA A 43 2.22 -7.82 7.43
N TYR A 44 2.55 -8.13 6.18
CA TYR A 44 3.87 -8.64 5.81
C TYR A 44 4.99 -7.63 6.09
N GLY A 45 4.77 -6.36 5.76
CA GLY A 45 5.70 -5.26 6.03
C GLY A 45 5.94 -5.05 7.52
N LEU A 46 4.87 -5.03 8.33
CA LEU A 46 4.94 -4.93 9.80
C LEU A 46 5.69 -6.11 10.44
N VAL A 47 5.35 -7.35 10.06
CA VAL A 47 6.04 -8.55 10.56
C VAL A 47 7.52 -8.51 10.21
N THR A 48 7.85 -8.07 8.98
CA THR A 48 9.24 -7.94 8.53
C THR A 48 9.98 -6.83 9.28
N ALA A 49 9.30 -5.71 9.56
CA ALA A 49 9.85 -4.57 10.30
C ALA A 49 10.21 -4.97 11.74
N VAL A 50 9.32 -5.67 12.43
CA VAL A 50 9.54 -6.17 13.80
C VAL A 50 10.71 -7.16 13.83
N LYS A 51 10.72 -8.14 12.91
CA LYS A 51 11.80 -9.15 12.84
C LYS A 51 13.19 -8.56 12.58
N ARG A 52 13.26 -7.46 11.84
CA ARG A 52 14.52 -6.81 11.44
C ARG A 52 14.88 -5.59 12.30
N LYS A 53 14.03 -5.19 13.24
CA LYS A 53 14.08 -3.88 13.93
C LYS A 53 14.19 -2.71 12.92
N ASN A 54 13.58 -2.88 11.74
CA ASN A 54 13.66 -1.92 10.64
C ASN A 54 12.49 -0.94 10.74
N ILE A 55 12.69 0.11 11.53
CA ILE A 55 11.71 1.18 11.81
C ILE A 55 11.12 1.79 10.53
N PRO A 56 11.89 2.19 9.50
CA PRO A 56 11.31 2.81 8.30
C PRO A 56 10.38 1.87 7.54
N LEU A 57 10.64 0.56 7.52
CA LEU A 57 9.73 -0.41 6.90
C LEU A 57 8.38 -0.48 7.65
N GLY A 58 8.42 -0.39 8.98
CA GLY A 58 7.24 -0.35 9.83
C GLY A 58 6.41 0.90 9.56
N ILE A 59 7.06 2.07 9.53
CA ILE A 59 6.42 3.34 9.20
C ILE A 59 5.76 3.28 7.81
N CYS A 60 6.49 2.85 6.77
CA CYS A 60 5.92 2.70 5.43
C CYS A 60 4.70 1.77 5.40
N SER A 61 4.75 0.67 6.16
CA SER A 61 3.61 -0.26 6.25
C SER A 61 2.37 0.39 6.87
N VAL A 62 2.55 1.19 7.93
CA VAL A 62 1.43 1.94 8.55
C VAL A 62 0.92 3.03 7.60
N ILE A 63 1.80 3.73 6.88
CA ILE A 63 1.38 4.75 5.91
C ILE A 63 0.59 4.11 4.76
N THR A 64 0.96 2.91 4.30
CA THR A 64 0.22 2.18 3.26
C THR A 64 -1.22 1.86 3.64
N LEU A 65 -1.54 1.69 4.93
CA LEU A 65 -2.92 1.57 5.42
C LEU A 65 -3.76 2.83 5.12
N PHE A 66 -3.09 3.97 5.07
CA PHE A 66 -3.66 5.27 4.71
C PHE A 66 -3.32 5.68 3.28
N ALA A 67 -2.96 4.75 2.39
CA ALA A 67 -2.66 5.07 0.99
C ALA A 67 -3.87 5.72 0.29
N TRP A 68 -5.08 5.17 0.47
CA TRP A 68 -6.33 5.74 -0.06
C TRP A 68 -6.52 7.23 0.27
N PRO A 69 -6.54 7.65 1.56
CA PRO A 69 -6.80 9.06 1.87
C PRO A 69 -5.66 9.97 1.42
N ILE A 70 -4.42 9.46 1.37
CA ILE A 70 -3.26 10.21 0.87
C ILE A 70 -3.36 10.43 -0.66
N GLU A 71 -3.72 9.39 -1.41
CA GLU A 71 -3.96 9.49 -2.86
C GLU A 71 -5.12 10.43 -3.16
N LEU A 72 -6.21 10.32 -2.39
CA LEU A 72 -7.39 11.18 -2.54
C LEU A 72 -7.02 12.66 -2.27
N TYR A 73 -6.24 12.92 -1.21
CA TYR A 73 -5.71 14.25 -0.92
C TYR A 73 -4.79 14.77 -2.04
N LEU A 74 -3.89 13.94 -2.57
CA LEU A 74 -3.00 14.31 -3.68
C LEU A 74 -3.79 14.64 -4.95
N ILE A 75 -4.79 13.84 -5.30
CA ILE A 75 -5.66 14.09 -6.46
C ILE A 75 -6.40 15.41 -6.28
N ILE A 76 -7.01 15.65 -5.11
CA ILE A 76 -7.69 16.92 -4.82
C ILE A 76 -6.71 18.10 -4.90
N SER A 77 -5.51 17.96 -4.32
CA SER A 77 -4.53 19.04 -4.27
C SER A 77 -3.91 19.36 -5.64
N LEU A 78 -3.79 18.37 -6.52
CA LEU A 78 -3.22 18.52 -7.87
C LEU A 78 -4.26 19.00 -8.89
N PHE A 79 -5.49 18.49 -8.82
CA PHE A 79 -6.53 18.79 -9.82
C PHE A 79 -7.52 19.86 -9.37
N GLY A 80 -7.53 20.22 -8.07
CA GLY A 80 -8.42 21.22 -7.50
C GLY A 80 -9.90 20.78 -7.48
N PHE A 81 -10.67 21.32 -6.54
CA PHE A 81 -12.13 21.38 -6.71
C PHE A 81 -12.41 22.49 -7.72
N ASN A 82 -12.58 22.14 -9.00
CA ASN A 82 -13.10 23.07 -10.01
C ASN A 82 -14.62 22.89 -10.11
#